data_AF-A0A327TRD8-F1
#
_entry.id   AF-A0A327TRD8-F1
#
_cell.length_a   1.000
_cell.length_b   1.000
_cell.length_c   1.000
_cell.angle_alpha   90.00
_cell.angle_beta   90.00
_cell.angle_gamma   90.00
#
_symmetry.space_group_name_H-M   'P 1'
#
loop_
_entity.id
_entity.type
_entity.pdbx_description
1 polymer ?
#
loop_
_entity_poly.entity_id
_entity_poly.type
_entity_poly.pdbx_seq_one_letter_code
_entity_poly.pdbx_strand_id
1 'polypeptide(L)'
;MDHQELRAALAETRSVLTPQLGLDWGVPAGPLEWSCRDTLAHIGHDLLAYAGQLAARPTDRYLPFDLTARQDARPADLLATALACGDLLALALAAADPGLRAWHWGPTDPSGFAAMGVAETLLHTHDITTGLALDWTPPPALCAAVLARLFPHAPAGEPAPVLLWCTGRGELPGRPRRESWAWRAALAE
;
A
#
# COMPACT_ATOMS: atom_id res chain seq x y z
N MET A 1 -3.54 13.04 5.80
CA MET A 1 -3.11 12.28 4.62
C MET A 1 -4.26 12.23 3.66
N ASP A 2 -3.98 12.44 2.38
CA ASP A 2 -4.96 12.56 1.32
C ASP A 2 -4.42 11.99 -0.02
N HIS A 3 -5.09 12.35 -1.11
CA HIS A 3 -4.79 11.89 -2.46
C HIS A 3 -3.41 12.31 -2.98
N GLN A 4 -2.80 13.39 -2.44
CA GLN A 4 -1.48 13.87 -2.87
C GLN A 4 -0.37 12.96 -2.38
N GLU A 5 -0.40 12.53 -1.12
CA GLU A 5 0.57 11.55 -0.62
C GLU A 5 0.45 10.20 -1.35
N LEU A 6 -0.78 9.79 -1.71
CA LEU A 6 -0.98 8.60 -2.54
C LEU A 6 -0.33 8.74 -3.91
N ARG A 7 -0.54 9.87 -4.59
CA ARG A 7 0.10 10.12 -5.90
C ARG A 7 1.63 10.17 -5.80
N ALA A 8 2.17 10.71 -4.70
CA ALA A 8 3.61 10.68 -4.46
C ALA A 8 4.12 9.24 -4.30
N ALA A 9 3.43 8.39 -3.54
CA ALA A 9 3.79 6.97 -3.41
C ALA A 9 3.76 6.24 -4.77
N LEU A 10 2.72 6.46 -5.57
CA LEU A 10 2.61 5.87 -6.92
C LEU A 10 3.72 6.35 -7.86
N ALA A 11 4.14 7.61 -7.75
CA ALA A 11 5.25 8.15 -8.53
C ALA A 11 6.58 7.47 -8.16
N GLU A 12 6.81 7.19 -6.88
CA GLU A 12 7.99 6.45 -6.40
C GLU A 12 7.99 5.02 -6.91
N THR A 13 6.86 4.30 -6.80
CA THR A 13 6.69 2.96 -7.37
C THR A 13 6.97 2.95 -8.86
N ARG A 14 6.43 3.89 -9.62
CA ARG A 14 6.70 4.01 -11.06
C ARG A 14 8.19 4.24 -11.31
N SER A 15 8.80 5.17 -10.59
CA SER A 15 10.20 5.56 -10.75
C SER A 15 11.14 4.37 -10.55
N VAL A 16 10.96 3.62 -9.46
CA VAL A 16 11.87 2.51 -9.12
C VAL A 16 11.63 1.26 -9.95
N LEU A 17 10.38 0.95 -10.34
CA LEU A 17 10.05 -0.30 -11.03
C LEU A 17 10.13 -0.22 -12.56
N THR A 18 9.94 0.96 -13.17
CA THR A 18 9.97 1.10 -14.64
C THR A 18 11.29 0.62 -15.27
N PRO A 19 12.48 0.89 -14.71
CA PRO A 19 13.73 0.40 -15.29
C PRO A 19 13.89 -1.12 -15.19
N GLN A 20 13.07 -1.79 -14.37
CA GLN A 20 13.21 -3.22 -14.03
C GLN A 20 12.20 -4.11 -14.76
N LEU A 21 11.43 -3.56 -15.70
CA LEU A 21 10.38 -4.27 -16.42
C LEU A 21 10.90 -5.42 -17.31
N GLY A 22 12.22 -5.45 -17.57
CA GLY A 22 12.89 -6.53 -18.30
C GLY A 22 13.44 -7.67 -17.43
N LEU A 23 13.33 -7.58 -16.10
CA LEU A 23 13.77 -8.64 -15.19
C LEU A 23 12.75 -9.78 -15.11
N ASP A 24 13.14 -10.88 -14.46
CA ASP A 24 12.22 -11.95 -14.08
C ASP A 24 11.40 -11.54 -12.85
N TRP A 25 10.08 -11.40 -13.03
CA TRP A 25 9.14 -11.03 -11.97
C TRP A 25 8.43 -12.25 -11.37
N GLY A 26 8.75 -13.47 -11.82
CA GLY A 26 8.27 -14.73 -11.24
C GLY A 26 8.96 -15.10 -9.92
N VAL A 27 10.05 -14.42 -9.58
CA VAL A 27 10.78 -14.62 -8.31
C VAL A 27 9.95 -14.13 -7.11
N PRO A 28 10.17 -14.68 -5.90
CA PRO A 28 9.51 -14.20 -4.68
C PRO A 28 9.78 -12.71 -4.40
N ALA A 29 8.76 -12.00 -3.91
CA ALA A 29 8.86 -10.60 -3.49
C ALA A 29 9.43 -10.49 -2.07
N GLY A 30 10.76 -10.46 -1.98
CA GLY A 30 11.47 -10.36 -0.71
C GLY A 30 11.13 -11.55 0.20
N PRO A 31 10.57 -11.34 1.40
CA PRO A 31 10.21 -12.44 2.31
C PRO A 31 8.85 -13.07 2.03
N LEU A 32 8.08 -12.56 1.05
CA LEU A 32 6.74 -13.05 0.75
C LEU A 32 6.79 -14.36 -0.04
N GLU A 33 5.78 -15.21 0.14
CA GLU A 33 5.56 -16.39 -0.73
C GLU A 33 5.09 -15.99 -2.14
N TRP A 34 4.55 -14.78 -2.29
CA TRP A 34 4.08 -14.24 -3.56
C TRP A 34 5.24 -13.82 -4.45
N SER A 35 5.04 -13.97 -5.76
CA SER A 35 6.00 -13.44 -6.74
C SER A 35 5.97 -11.90 -6.77
N CYS A 36 7.02 -11.26 -7.29
CA CYS A 36 7.03 -9.82 -7.59
C CYS A 36 5.84 -9.42 -8.48
N ARG A 37 5.50 -10.27 -9.45
CA ARG A 37 4.34 -10.10 -10.34
C ARG A 37 3.02 -10.07 -9.55
N ASP A 38 2.79 -11.06 -8.70
CA ASP A 38 1.53 -11.19 -7.96
C ASP A 38 1.41 -10.11 -6.88
N THR A 39 2.54 -9.71 -6.29
CA THR A 39 2.61 -8.61 -5.33
C THR A 39 2.23 -7.28 -5.98
N LEU A 40 2.62 -7.03 -7.24
CA LEU A 40 2.20 -5.83 -7.96
C LEU A 40 0.70 -5.87 -8.33
N ALA A 41 0.18 -7.06 -8.69
CA ALA A 41 -1.25 -7.23 -8.92
C ALA A 41 -2.06 -6.95 -7.64
N HIS A 42 -1.55 -7.39 -6.49
CA HIS A 42 -2.14 -7.13 -5.17
C HIS A 42 -2.21 -5.63 -4.84
N ILE A 43 -1.15 -4.85 -5.13
CA ILE A 43 -1.21 -3.37 -4.99
C ILE A 43 -2.40 -2.82 -5.80
N GLY A 44 -2.56 -3.24 -7.06
CA GLY A 44 -3.68 -2.80 -7.89
C GLY A 44 -5.04 -3.18 -7.32
N HIS A 45 -5.18 -4.42 -6.86
CA HIS A 45 -6.40 -4.94 -6.23
C HIS A 45 -6.82 -4.11 -5.01
N ASP A 46 -5.91 -3.87 -4.07
CA ASP A 46 -6.23 -3.17 -2.82
C ASP A 46 -6.61 -1.72 -3.07
N LEU A 47 -5.87 -1.03 -3.95
CA LEU A 47 -6.18 0.35 -4.32
C LEU A 47 -7.53 0.46 -5.02
N LEU A 48 -7.88 -0.49 -5.90
CA LEU A 48 -9.19 -0.52 -6.54
C LEU A 48 -10.31 -0.82 -5.53
N ALA A 49 -10.10 -1.76 -4.62
CA ALA A 49 -11.05 -2.08 -3.57
C ALA A 49 -11.33 -0.85 -2.69
N TYR A 50 -10.29 -0.14 -2.25
CA TYR A 50 -10.44 1.11 -1.48
C TYR A 50 -11.19 2.19 -2.27
N ALA A 51 -10.92 2.35 -3.56
CA ALA A 51 -11.66 3.29 -4.41
C ALA A 51 -13.15 2.92 -4.47
N GLY A 52 -13.47 1.64 -4.62
CA GLY A 52 -14.83 1.12 -4.59
C GLY A 52 -15.53 1.37 -3.26
N GLN A 53 -14.86 1.16 -2.13
CA GLN A 53 -15.40 1.45 -0.80
C GLN A 53 -15.73 2.93 -0.62
N LEU A 54 -14.86 3.84 -1.05
CA LEU A 54 -15.12 5.29 -0.99
C LEU A 54 -16.28 5.72 -1.91
N ALA A 55 -16.38 5.11 -3.09
CA ALA A 55 -17.43 5.43 -4.06
C ALA A 55 -18.81 4.95 -3.58
N ALA A 56 -18.90 3.70 -3.10
CA ALA A 56 -20.17 3.08 -2.72
C ALA A 56 -20.56 3.28 -1.25
N ARG A 57 -19.60 3.62 -0.39
CA ARG A 57 -19.78 3.89 1.04
C ARG A 57 -20.50 2.76 1.81
N PRO A 58 -20.15 1.48 1.61
CA PRO A 58 -20.75 0.40 2.39
C PRO A 58 -20.34 0.55 3.86
N THR A 59 -21.19 0.08 4.78
CA THR A 59 -20.97 0.24 6.22
C THR A 59 -20.63 -1.06 6.95
N ASP A 60 -20.66 -2.19 6.26
CA ASP A 60 -20.60 -3.53 6.89
C ASP A 60 -19.73 -4.56 6.14
N ARG A 61 -19.35 -4.28 4.89
CA ARG A 61 -18.60 -5.23 4.05
C ARG A 61 -17.81 -4.56 2.94
N TYR A 62 -16.91 -5.35 2.35
CA TYR A 62 -16.36 -5.04 1.04
C TYR A 62 -17.38 -5.30 -0.06
N LEU A 63 -17.33 -4.48 -1.11
CA LEU A 63 -18.08 -4.77 -2.33
C LEU A 63 -17.64 -6.12 -2.92
N PRO A 64 -18.58 -6.90 -3.49
CA PRO A 64 -18.30 -8.23 -4.02
C PRO A 64 -17.74 -8.16 -5.45
N PHE A 65 -16.62 -7.46 -5.64
CA PHE A 65 -15.88 -7.44 -6.90
C PHE A 65 -14.38 -7.52 -6.61
N ASP A 66 -13.63 -7.95 -7.61
CA ASP A 66 -12.20 -8.22 -7.47
C ASP A 66 -11.44 -7.81 -8.76
N LEU A 67 -10.16 -7.47 -8.62
CA LEU A 67 -9.22 -7.28 -9.71
C LEU A 67 -8.45 -8.58 -9.92
N THR A 68 -8.66 -9.22 -11.07
CA THR A 68 -7.87 -10.39 -11.48
C THR A 68 -6.88 -10.00 -12.57
N ALA A 69 -5.58 -10.13 -12.29
CA ALA A 69 -4.54 -9.98 -13.28
C ALA A 69 -4.62 -11.10 -14.32
N ARG A 70 -4.66 -10.75 -15.62
CA ARG A 70 -4.60 -11.75 -16.69
C ARG A 70 -3.28 -12.50 -16.63
N GLN A 71 -3.29 -13.81 -16.85
CA GLN A 71 -2.09 -14.64 -16.81
C GLN A 71 -1.01 -14.20 -17.81
N ASP A 72 -1.42 -13.69 -18.98
CA ASP A 72 -0.52 -13.21 -20.04
C ASP A 72 -0.06 -11.76 -19.86
N ALA A 73 -0.52 -11.06 -18.81
CA ALA A 73 -0.09 -9.69 -18.53
C ALA A 73 1.39 -9.67 -18.14
N ARG A 74 2.16 -8.84 -18.83
CA ARG A 74 3.59 -8.63 -18.56
C ARG A 74 3.76 -7.63 -17.41
N PRO A 75 4.94 -7.54 -16.79
CA PRO A 75 5.20 -6.57 -15.71
C PRO A 75 4.81 -5.13 -16.06
N ALA A 76 5.04 -4.70 -17.30
CA ALA A 76 4.67 -3.36 -17.76
C ALA A 76 3.14 -3.13 -17.75
N ASP A 77 2.38 -4.15 -18.17
CA ASP A 77 0.92 -4.09 -18.22
C ASP A 77 0.34 -4.07 -16.80
N LEU A 78 0.94 -4.84 -15.87
CA LEU A 78 0.56 -4.85 -14.46
C LEU A 78 0.91 -3.54 -13.75
N LEU A 79 2.08 -2.94 -14.05
CA LEU A 79 2.47 -1.66 -13.46
C LEU A 79 1.52 -0.56 -13.91
N ALA A 80 1.18 -0.50 -15.19
CA ALA A 80 0.17 0.42 -15.70
C ALA A 80 -1.19 0.21 -15.01
N THR A 81 -1.59 -1.04 -14.79
CA THR A 81 -2.85 -1.39 -14.12
C THR A 81 -2.85 -0.94 -12.65
N ALA A 82 -1.81 -1.23 -11.89
CA ALA A 82 -1.69 -0.84 -10.48
C ALA A 82 -1.69 0.69 -10.32
N LEU A 83 -0.96 1.40 -11.18
CA LEU A 83 -0.94 2.86 -11.19
C LEU A 83 -2.32 3.46 -11.53
N ALA A 84 -3.03 2.88 -12.50
CA ALA A 84 -4.39 3.32 -12.83
C ALA A 84 -5.37 3.10 -11.67
N CYS A 85 -5.28 1.97 -10.96
CA CYS A 85 -6.10 1.71 -9.77
C CYS A 85 -5.78 2.70 -8.64
N GLY A 86 -4.50 3.01 -8.45
CA GLY A 86 -4.07 4.07 -7.53
C GLY A 86 -4.60 5.45 -7.89
N ASP A 87 -4.60 5.81 -9.18
CA ASP A 87 -5.19 7.08 -9.64
C ASP A 87 -6.71 7.12 -9.45
N LEU A 88 -7.42 6.01 -9.62
CA LEU A 88 -8.85 5.90 -9.29
C LEU A 88 -9.10 6.14 -7.79
N LEU A 89 -8.28 5.57 -6.91
CA LEU A 89 -8.35 5.84 -5.47
C LEU A 89 -8.04 7.31 -5.17
N ALA A 90 -7.01 7.89 -5.79
CA ALA A 90 -6.66 9.30 -5.61
C ALA A 90 -7.81 10.23 -6.05
N LEU A 91 -8.51 9.92 -7.15
CA LEU A 91 -9.69 10.65 -7.60
C LEU A 91 -10.86 10.51 -6.61
N ALA A 92 -11.13 9.30 -6.12
CA ALA A 92 -12.16 9.08 -5.12
C ALA A 92 -11.88 9.85 -3.82
N LEU A 93 -10.63 9.86 -3.36
CA LEU A 93 -10.17 10.62 -2.20
C LEU A 93 -10.30 12.14 -2.41
N ALA A 94 -9.93 12.65 -3.57
CA ALA A 94 -10.03 14.08 -3.89
C ALA A 94 -11.49 14.57 -3.94
N ALA A 95 -12.43 13.69 -4.28
CA ALA A 95 -13.87 13.99 -4.33
C ALA A 95 -14.62 13.67 -3.02
N ALA A 96 -13.97 13.01 -2.05
CA ALA A 96 -14.62 12.54 -0.84
C ALA A 96 -14.95 13.69 0.13
N ASP A 97 -16.15 13.64 0.72
CA ASP A 97 -16.51 14.49 1.85
C ASP A 97 -15.66 14.09 3.09
N PRO A 98 -15.08 15.03 3.86
CA PRO A 98 -14.28 14.70 5.05
C PRO A 98 -15.05 13.90 6.13
N GLY A 99 -16.37 14.06 6.21
CA GLY A 99 -17.28 13.32 7.09
C GLY A 99 -17.67 11.94 6.57
N LEU A 100 -17.29 11.56 5.34
CA LEU A 100 -17.57 10.25 4.77
C LEU A 100 -17.01 9.13 5.65
N ARG A 101 -17.77 8.04 5.79
CA ARG A 101 -17.30 6.78 6.37
C ARG A 101 -17.64 5.64 5.42
N ALA A 102 -16.70 4.74 5.23
CA ALA A 102 -16.88 3.48 4.50
C ALA A 102 -16.19 2.34 5.26
N TRP A 103 -16.60 1.11 4.97
CA TRP A 103 -16.14 -0.07 5.70
C TRP A 103 -14.72 -0.50 5.32
N HIS A 104 -13.87 -0.66 6.32
CA HIS A 104 -12.62 -1.42 6.28
C HIS A 104 -12.42 -2.06 7.66
N TRP A 105 -13.14 -3.17 7.92
CA TRP A 105 -13.17 -3.83 9.24
C TRP A 105 -13.59 -2.87 10.39
N GLY A 106 -14.43 -1.89 10.04
CA GLY A 106 -14.81 -0.76 10.87
C GLY A 106 -15.04 0.50 10.01
N PRO A 107 -15.70 1.53 10.56
CA PRO A 107 -15.93 2.79 9.86
C PRO A 107 -14.60 3.55 9.67
N THR A 108 -14.18 3.70 8.43
CA THR A 108 -12.92 4.36 8.05
C THR A 108 -13.21 5.62 7.24
N ASP A 109 -12.49 6.69 7.57
CA ASP A 109 -12.58 7.99 6.92
C ASP A 109 -11.66 8.06 5.68
N PRO A 110 -11.81 9.08 4.81
CA PRO A 110 -10.93 9.23 3.65
C PRO A 110 -9.44 9.28 4.02
N SER A 111 -9.08 9.88 5.15
CA SER A 111 -7.68 9.95 5.59
C SER A 111 -7.08 8.58 5.92
N GLY A 112 -7.89 7.66 6.47
CA GLY A 112 -7.52 6.28 6.72
C GLY A 112 -7.35 5.48 5.43
N PHE A 113 -8.27 5.64 4.46
CA PHE A 113 -8.13 5.02 3.13
C PHE A 113 -6.89 5.52 2.38
N ALA A 114 -6.60 6.82 2.45
CA ALA A 114 -5.37 7.36 1.90
C ALA A 114 -4.14 6.70 2.55
N ALA A 115 -4.11 6.64 3.88
CA ALA A 115 -2.99 6.08 4.64
C ALA A 115 -2.75 4.59 4.34
N MET A 116 -3.82 3.81 4.22
CA MET A 116 -3.72 2.42 3.78
C MET A 116 -3.20 2.33 2.35
N GLY A 117 -3.74 3.12 1.41
CA GLY A 117 -3.28 3.12 0.02
C GLY A 117 -1.78 3.44 -0.11
N VAL A 118 -1.27 4.42 0.65
CA VAL A 118 0.18 4.70 0.69
C VAL A 118 0.95 3.56 1.34
N ALA A 119 0.47 3.01 2.46
CA ALA A 119 1.13 1.90 3.13
C ALA A 119 1.27 0.69 2.20
N GLU A 120 0.18 0.23 1.58
CA GLU A 120 0.18 -0.89 0.64
C GLU A 120 1.17 -0.64 -0.51
N THR A 121 1.08 0.56 -1.11
CA THR A 121 1.94 0.94 -2.24
C THR A 121 3.43 0.87 -1.85
N LEU A 122 3.81 1.49 -0.74
CA LEU A 122 5.23 1.57 -0.32
C LEU A 122 5.76 0.22 0.16
N LEU A 123 5.00 -0.50 0.99
CA LEU A 123 5.43 -1.76 1.58
C LEU A 123 5.59 -2.84 0.52
N HIS A 124 4.64 -2.95 -0.41
CA HIS A 124 4.73 -3.94 -1.48
C HIS A 124 5.67 -3.53 -2.60
N THR A 125 5.90 -2.23 -2.83
CA THR A 125 7.04 -1.79 -3.64
C THR A 125 8.36 -2.22 -2.99
N HIS A 126 8.51 -2.04 -1.67
CA HIS A 126 9.70 -2.50 -0.94
C HIS A 126 9.89 -4.01 -1.10
N ASP A 127 8.82 -4.80 -0.93
CA ASP A 127 8.86 -6.25 -1.09
C ASP A 127 9.33 -6.65 -2.50
N ILE A 128 8.78 -6.01 -3.55
CA ILE A 128 9.21 -6.24 -4.95
C ILE A 128 10.67 -5.85 -5.15
N THR A 129 11.08 -4.67 -4.69
CA THR A 129 12.47 -4.20 -4.86
C THR A 129 13.45 -5.12 -4.14
N THR A 130 13.08 -5.67 -2.98
CA THR A 130 13.88 -6.67 -2.25
C THR A 130 14.01 -7.96 -3.06
N GLY A 131 12.91 -8.47 -3.61
CA GLY A 131 12.90 -9.68 -4.46
C GLY A 131 13.72 -9.52 -5.74
N LEU A 132 13.75 -8.31 -6.30
CA LEU A 132 14.56 -7.96 -7.47
C LEU A 132 16.01 -7.54 -7.11
N ALA A 133 16.42 -7.68 -5.84
CA ALA A 133 17.75 -7.35 -5.33
C ALA A 133 18.17 -5.88 -5.55
N LEU A 134 17.22 -4.95 -5.41
CA LEU A 134 17.45 -3.51 -5.47
C LEU A 134 17.62 -2.93 -4.07
N ASP A 135 18.56 -1.99 -3.93
CA ASP A 135 18.73 -1.20 -2.71
C ASP A 135 17.79 0.02 -2.74
N TRP A 136 16.51 -0.22 -2.46
CA TRP A 136 15.50 0.82 -2.38
C TRP A 136 14.83 0.81 -1.00
N THR A 137 14.63 2.00 -0.45
CA THR A 137 13.88 2.19 0.80
C THR A 137 12.73 3.18 0.59
N PRO A 138 11.58 2.99 1.24
CA PRO A 138 10.44 3.86 1.05
C PRO A 138 10.74 5.28 1.58
N PRO A 139 10.23 6.35 0.93
CA PRO A 139 10.54 7.72 1.33
C PRO A 139 10.17 8.02 2.79
N PRO A 140 11.09 8.57 3.60
CA PRO A 140 10.86 8.77 5.04
C PRO A 140 9.65 9.64 5.37
N ALA A 141 9.37 10.67 4.57
CA ALA A 141 8.24 11.57 4.79
C ALA A 141 6.88 10.85 4.66
N LEU A 142 6.73 9.99 3.64
CA LEU A 142 5.52 9.19 3.47
C LEU A 142 5.40 8.11 4.55
N CYS A 143 6.52 7.50 4.94
CA CYS A 143 6.54 6.54 6.04
C CYS A 143 6.09 7.19 7.35
N ALA A 144 6.56 8.40 7.65
CA ALA A 144 6.16 9.14 8.84
C ALA A 144 4.65 9.45 8.84
N ALA A 145 4.08 9.83 7.70
CA ALA A 145 2.65 10.08 7.55
C ALA A 145 1.81 8.82 7.78
N VAL A 146 2.24 7.69 7.21
CA VAL A 146 1.61 6.37 7.44
C VAL A 146 1.68 5.99 8.92
N LEU A 147 2.86 6.08 9.54
CA LEU A 147 3.05 5.74 10.95
C LEU A 147 2.13 6.57 11.86
N ALA A 148 2.09 7.88 11.64
CA ALA A 148 1.24 8.79 12.41
C ALA A 148 -0.25 8.44 12.32
N ARG A 149 -0.72 7.97 11.15
CA ARG A 149 -2.14 7.69 10.92
C ARG A 149 -2.56 6.26 11.27
N LEU A 150 -1.70 5.28 11.05
CA LEU A 150 -2.03 3.85 11.12
C LEU A 150 -1.42 3.12 12.32
N PHE A 151 -0.33 3.64 12.88
CA PHE A 151 0.43 3.01 13.95
C PHE A 151 0.64 3.99 15.12
N PRO A 152 -0.41 4.38 15.86
CA PRO A 152 -0.32 5.37 16.95
C PRO A 152 0.60 4.95 18.11
N HIS A 153 1.01 3.68 18.15
CA HIS A 153 1.93 3.12 19.15
C HIS A 153 3.29 2.73 18.54
N ALA A 154 3.61 3.23 17.34
CA ALA A 154 4.92 3.04 16.75
C ALA A 154 6.01 3.66 17.65
N PRO A 155 7.16 3.00 17.79
CA PRO A 155 8.27 3.55 18.53
C PRO A 155 8.89 4.75 17.80
N ALA A 156 9.60 5.61 18.54
CA ALA A 156 10.45 6.63 17.94
C ALA A 156 11.62 6.00 17.17
N GLY A 157 12.05 6.66 16.09
CA GLY A 157 13.16 6.23 15.24
C GLY A 157 13.01 6.77 13.82
N GLU A 158 13.92 6.36 12.93
CA GLU A 158 13.84 6.69 11.51
C GLU A 158 12.56 6.10 10.89
N PRO A 159 11.73 6.89 10.18
CA PRO A 159 10.39 6.47 9.77
C PRO A 159 10.33 5.20 8.92
N ALA A 160 11.23 5.05 7.94
CA ALA A 160 11.22 3.90 7.05
C ALA A 160 11.56 2.58 7.79
N PRO A 161 12.67 2.48 8.54
CA PRO A 161 12.93 1.31 9.39
C PRO A 161 11.82 1.01 10.39
N VAL A 162 11.23 2.03 11.02
CA VAL A 162 10.12 1.84 11.98
C VAL A 162 8.89 1.26 11.28
N LEU A 163 8.50 1.78 10.10
CA LEU A 163 7.36 1.27 9.34
C LEU A 163 7.58 -0.18 8.88
N LEU A 164 8.76 -0.50 8.37
CA LEU A 164 9.12 -1.86 7.96
C LEU A 164 9.09 -2.81 9.16
N TRP A 165 9.61 -2.41 10.33
CA TRP A 165 9.52 -3.21 11.54
C TRP A 165 8.06 -3.38 12.02
N CYS A 166 7.27 -2.30 12.05
CA CYS A 166 5.85 -2.33 12.44
C CYS A 166 5.02 -3.31 11.62
N THR A 167 5.46 -3.59 10.39
CA THR A 167 4.78 -4.45 9.42
C THR A 167 5.53 -5.76 9.14
N GLY A 168 6.43 -6.16 10.04
CA GLY A 168 7.09 -7.47 10.01
C GLY A 168 8.15 -7.65 8.92
N ARG A 169 8.58 -6.58 8.25
CA ARG A 169 9.53 -6.60 7.12
C ARG A 169 10.99 -6.34 7.50
N GLY A 170 11.23 -5.85 8.71
CA GLY A 170 12.59 -5.49 9.15
C GLY A 170 12.85 -5.74 10.62
N GLU A 171 14.11 -5.54 10.99
CA GLU A 171 14.57 -5.51 12.38
C GLU A 171 14.65 -4.07 12.88
N LEU A 172 14.50 -3.87 14.19
CA LEU A 172 14.67 -2.57 14.82
C LEU A 172 15.51 -2.78 16.09
N PRO A 173 16.68 -2.11 16.24
CA PRO A 173 17.59 -2.38 17.34
C PRO A 173 16.91 -2.30 18.71
N GLY A 174 17.19 -3.31 19.55
CA GLY A 174 16.62 -3.42 20.89
C GLY A 174 15.15 -3.85 20.91
N ARG A 175 14.58 -4.31 19.79
CA ARG A 175 13.18 -4.78 19.72
C ARG A 175 13.08 -6.15 19.07
N PRO A 176 12.22 -7.05 19.58
CA PRO A 176 11.94 -8.31 18.92
C PRO A 176 11.30 -8.06 17.56
N ARG A 177 11.52 -8.97 16.61
CA ARG A 177 10.85 -8.95 15.31
C ARG A 177 9.33 -9.07 15.50
N ARG A 178 8.56 -8.39 14.65
CA ARG A 178 7.10 -8.54 14.61
C ARG A 178 6.74 -9.82 13.85
N GLU A 179 6.09 -10.75 14.54
CA GLU A 179 5.52 -11.98 13.93
C GLU A 179 4.07 -11.77 13.46
N SER A 180 3.36 -10.82 14.07
CA SER A 180 2.02 -10.40 13.67
C SER A 180 1.86 -8.90 13.84
N TRP A 181 1.01 -8.30 13.01
CA TRP A 181 0.73 -6.87 13.00
C TRP A 181 -0.65 -6.57 12.43
N ALA A 182 -1.18 -5.41 12.78
CA ALA A 182 -2.38 -4.81 12.18
C ALA A 182 -2.26 -3.29 12.30
N TRP A 183 -2.66 -2.55 11.26
CA TRP A 183 -2.84 -1.10 11.34
C TRP A 183 -4.23 -0.71 11.84
N ARG A 184 -4.36 0.52 12.33
CA ARG A 184 -5.63 1.11 12.80
C ARG A 184 -6.11 2.17 11.83
N ALA A 185 -6.85 1.73 10.82
CA ALA A 185 -7.43 2.63 9.82
C ALA A 185 -8.72 3.30 10.30
N ALA A 186 -9.58 2.56 11.02
CA ALA A 186 -10.76 3.12 11.66
C ALA A 186 -10.35 4.08 12.79
N LEU A 187 -11.04 5.20 12.90
CA LEU A 187 -10.95 6.05 14.09
C LEU A 187 -11.73 5.37 15.23
N ALA A 188 -11.22 5.47 16.46
CA ALA A 188 -12.02 5.13 17.63
C ALA A 188 -13.20 6.10 17.70
N GLU A 189 -14.38 5.59 18.05
CA GLU A 189 -15.55 6.42 18.39
C GLU A 189 -15.26 7.38 19.56
#